data_AF-A0A1S9D0F7-F1
#
_entry.id   AF-A0A1S9D0F7-F1
#
_cell.length_a   1.000
_cell.length_b   1.000
_cell.length_c   1.000
_cell.angle_alpha   90.00
_cell.angle_beta   90.00
_cell.angle_gamma   90.00
#
_symmetry.space_group_name_H-M   'P 1'
#
loop_
_entity.id
_entity.type
_entity.pdbx_description
1 polymer ?
#
loop_
_entity_poly.entity_id
_entity_poly.type
_entity_poly.pdbx_seq_one_letter_code
_entity_poly.pdbx_strand_id
1 'polypeptide(L)'
;MAEDLLVLVDGSSYFYRAFHALPPLSTSRGEPTGAIHGFIAMLRRLLKDYTPNYLAVVFDAKGKTFRDEMYPAYKAHRPPMPEELRVQLEPLRAVVRAMGVPMLVIEGVEADDVIGTLAIQAAEAGLRTLIATGDKDFAQVVSGAVTLVNTMDNSVMDAQGVERKFGVPPALIVDYLSLIGDKVDNVPGVPKVGPKTAVAWLKQYRGLDNLLAHAGDIKGTLGDNLRASMQQLALSKKLVTIACAVPLDATPRDLKPGPQDNETLKALFTQLEFKTWLNDLLEEAPRPDPPVEAAGYETILDRGQLDRWIERLRHAELIAFDTETTSLDYMQAGLVGVSFSLKAGEAAYVPVAQARPQS
;
A
#
# COMPACT_ATOMS: atom_id res chain seq x y z
N MET A 1 15.68 -16.44 7.12
CA MET A 1 14.61 -15.85 7.94
C MET A 1 13.89 -14.85 7.05
N ALA A 2 12.56 -14.79 7.07
CA ALA A 2 11.87 -13.72 6.37
C ALA A 2 12.27 -12.40 7.04
N GLU A 3 12.80 -11.44 6.27
CA GLU A 3 13.15 -10.13 6.80
C GLU A 3 11.87 -9.38 7.16
N ASP A 4 11.86 -8.76 8.34
CA ASP A 4 10.73 -7.94 8.80
C ASP A 4 10.46 -6.82 7.78
N LEU A 5 9.18 -6.62 7.47
CA LEU A 5 8.71 -5.66 6.48
C LEU A 5 8.04 -4.45 7.16
N LEU A 6 8.51 -3.26 6.81
CA LEU A 6 7.85 -1.98 7.05
C LEU A 6 7.10 -1.54 5.78
N VAL A 7 5.83 -1.19 5.92
CA VAL A 7 5.05 -0.53 4.86
C VAL A 7 4.77 0.91 5.27
N LEU A 8 5.16 1.86 4.43
CA LEU A 8 4.88 3.28 4.62
C LEU A 8 3.91 3.74 3.54
N VAL A 9 2.76 4.27 3.92
CA VAL A 9 1.74 4.76 3.00
C VAL A 9 1.78 6.28 2.97
N ASP A 10 1.97 6.83 1.79
CA ASP A 10 1.77 8.26 1.51
C ASP A 10 0.27 8.54 1.50
N GLY A 11 -0.24 8.92 2.68
CA GLY A 11 -1.65 9.10 2.95
C GLY A 11 -2.27 10.24 2.15
N SER A 12 -1.56 11.36 2.02
CA SER A 12 -2.03 12.51 1.23
C SER A 12 -2.18 12.15 -0.25
N SER A 13 -1.16 11.54 -0.85
CA SER A 13 -1.22 11.11 -2.26
C SER A 13 -2.27 10.04 -2.47
N TYR A 14 -2.34 9.03 -1.60
CA TYR A 14 -3.38 7.99 -1.67
C TYR A 14 -4.80 8.58 -1.61
N PHE A 15 -5.02 9.58 -0.77
CA PHE A 15 -6.33 10.20 -0.60
C PHE A 15 -6.76 11.00 -1.83
N TYR A 16 -5.87 11.82 -2.39
CA TYR A 16 -6.13 12.52 -3.66
C TYR A 16 -6.36 11.54 -4.81
N ARG A 17 -5.61 10.43 -4.86
CA ARG A 17 -5.78 9.41 -5.89
C ARG A 17 -7.13 8.71 -5.77
N ALA A 18 -7.55 8.35 -4.56
CA ALA A 18 -8.86 7.74 -4.31
C ALA A 18 -10.00 8.65 -4.80
N PHE A 19 -9.89 9.96 -4.59
CA PHE A 19 -10.85 10.96 -5.05
C PHE A 19 -11.03 11.00 -6.57
N HIS A 20 -9.93 10.84 -7.34
CA HIS A 20 -9.99 10.86 -8.80
C HIS A 20 -10.28 9.50 -9.44
N ALA A 21 -10.02 8.41 -8.73
CA ALA A 21 -10.18 7.05 -9.25
C ALA A 21 -11.63 6.54 -9.18
N LEU A 22 -12.39 6.95 -8.16
CA LEU A 22 -13.76 6.50 -7.95
C LEU A 22 -14.78 7.52 -8.45
N PRO A 23 -15.98 7.07 -8.87
CA PRO A 23 -17.10 7.98 -9.11
C PRO A 23 -17.44 8.74 -7.80
N PRO A 24 -18.09 9.91 -7.90
CA PRO A 24 -18.55 10.64 -6.73
C PRO A 24 -19.61 9.81 -5.98
N LEU A 25 -19.18 9.12 -4.92
CA LEU A 25 -20.05 8.41 -3.99
C LEU A 25 -20.44 9.36 -2.87
N SER A 26 -21.70 9.30 -2.47
CA SER A 26 -22.25 10.06 -1.36
C SER A 26 -23.23 9.23 -0.54
N THR A 27 -23.40 9.61 0.73
CA THR A 27 -24.42 9.03 1.61
C THR A 27 -25.82 9.49 1.22
N SER A 28 -26.85 8.87 1.80
CA SER A 28 -28.23 9.35 1.70
C SER A 28 -28.45 10.80 2.18
N ARG A 29 -27.54 11.32 3.01
CA ARG A 29 -27.52 12.73 3.48
C ARG A 29 -26.79 13.68 2.52
N GLY A 30 -26.23 13.18 1.42
CA GLY A 30 -25.45 13.97 0.47
C GLY A 30 -23.99 14.22 0.89
N GLU A 31 -23.49 13.54 1.93
CA GLU A 31 -22.09 13.66 2.36
C GLU A 31 -21.19 12.84 1.41
N PRO A 32 -20.11 13.40 0.84
CA PRO A 32 -19.23 12.66 -0.06
C PRO A 32 -18.41 11.62 0.71
N THR A 33 -18.26 10.42 0.17
CA THR A 33 -17.55 9.29 0.81
C THR A 33 -16.62 8.53 -0.13
N GLY A 34 -16.59 8.88 -1.41
CA GLY A 34 -15.82 8.16 -2.43
C GLY A 34 -14.33 8.07 -2.13
N ALA A 35 -13.70 9.16 -1.67
CA ALA A 35 -12.27 9.17 -1.37
C ALA A 35 -11.94 8.30 -0.15
N ILE A 36 -12.80 8.30 0.87
CA ILE A 36 -12.65 7.43 2.05
C ILE A 36 -12.73 5.98 1.61
N HIS A 37 -13.76 5.61 0.84
CA HIS A 37 -13.95 4.24 0.37
C HIS A 37 -12.74 3.77 -0.47
N GLY A 38 -12.28 4.58 -1.43
CA GLY A 38 -11.13 4.23 -2.26
C GLY A 38 -9.85 4.06 -1.45
N PHE A 39 -9.59 4.96 -0.50
CA PHE A 39 -8.42 4.86 0.36
C PHE A 39 -8.44 3.57 1.19
N ILE A 40 -9.54 3.29 1.88
CA ILE A 40 -9.66 2.12 2.75
C ILE A 40 -9.59 0.81 1.95
N ALA A 41 -10.18 0.77 0.75
CA ALA A 41 -10.06 -0.38 -0.14
C ALA A 41 -8.60 -0.64 -0.56
N MET A 42 -7.86 0.41 -0.96
CA MET A 42 -6.45 0.30 -1.30
C MET A 42 -5.60 -0.12 -0.10
N LEU A 43 -5.87 0.45 1.09
CA LEU A 43 -5.15 0.10 2.31
C LEU A 43 -5.40 -1.36 2.71
N ARG A 44 -6.66 -1.82 2.76
CA ARG A 44 -7.00 -3.22 3.10
C ARG A 44 -6.35 -4.21 2.13
N ARG A 45 -6.32 -3.88 0.83
CA ARG A 45 -5.62 -4.68 -0.17
C ARG A 45 -4.11 -4.74 0.12
N LEU A 46 -3.48 -3.59 0.37
CA LEU A 46 -2.05 -3.52 0.68
C LEU A 46 -1.69 -4.38 1.90
N LEU A 47 -2.51 -4.35 2.95
CA LEU A 47 -2.31 -5.17 4.15
C LEU A 47 -2.44 -6.67 3.87
N LYS A 48 -3.40 -7.05 3.01
CA LYS A 48 -3.58 -8.44 2.60
C LYS A 48 -2.43 -8.95 1.73
N ASP A 49 -1.96 -8.12 0.79
CA ASP A 49 -0.94 -8.52 -0.19
C ASP A 49 0.47 -8.64 0.44
N TYR A 50 0.77 -7.83 1.48
CA TYR A 50 2.12 -7.74 2.04
C TYR A 50 2.26 -8.16 3.51
N THR A 51 1.16 -8.29 4.26
CA THR A 51 1.14 -8.71 5.69
C THR A 51 2.31 -8.12 6.52
N PRO A 52 2.43 -6.78 6.62
CA PRO A 52 3.64 -6.17 7.16
C PRO A 52 3.77 -6.30 8.68
N ASN A 53 5.00 -6.40 9.17
CA ASN A 53 5.31 -6.37 10.60
C ASN A 53 5.12 -4.97 11.19
N TYR A 54 5.42 -3.95 10.38
CA TYR A 54 5.35 -2.54 10.74
C TYR A 54 4.61 -1.76 9.64
N LEU A 55 3.81 -0.78 10.03
CA LEU A 55 2.97 -0.02 9.12
C LEU A 55 2.78 1.40 9.65
N ALA A 56 2.86 2.39 8.76
CA ALA A 56 2.33 3.71 9.05
C ALA A 56 1.69 4.36 7.83
N VAL A 57 0.63 5.13 8.09
CA VAL A 57 0.07 6.09 7.13
C VAL A 57 0.54 7.48 7.52
N VAL A 58 1.18 8.18 6.59
CA VAL A 58 1.71 9.53 6.84
C VAL A 58 0.88 10.53 6.04
N PHE A 59 0.35 11.56 6.71
CA PHE A 59 -0.34 12.66 6.06
C PHE A 59 0.43 13.96 6.25
N ASP A 60 0.27 14.87 5.29
CA ASP A 60 0.76 16.23 5.44
C ASP A 60 0.06 16.93 6.62
N ALA A 61 0.85 17.69 7.38
CA ALA A 61 0.32 18.62 8.35
C ALA A 61 -0.26 19.86 7.66
N LYS A 62 -1.12 20.57 8.38
CA LYS A 62 -1.54 21.91 7.94
C LYS A 62 -0.41 22.90 8.20
N GLY A 63 -0.26 23.88 7.32
CA GLY A 63 0.66 24.99 7.52
C GLY A 63 1.75 25.03 6.46
N LYS A 64 2.77 25.84 6.73
CA LYS A 64 3.95 25.98 5.88
C LYS A 64 5.02 24.98 6.30
N THR A 65 5.86 24.64 5.34
CA THR A 65 7.03 23.79 5.50
C THR A 65 8.30 24.61 5.33
N PHE A 66 9.45 24.01 5.63
CA PHE A 66 10.75 24.62 5.34
C PHE A 66 10.94 24.93 3.84
N ARG A 67 10.23 24.26 2.92
CA ARG A 67 10.28 24.56 1.48
C ARG A 67 9.60 25.89 1.13
N ASP A 68 8.50 26.24 1.81
CA ASP A 68 7.83 27.53 1.66
C ASP A 68 8.73 28.70 2.07
N GLU A 69 9.56 28.50 3.10
CA GLU A 69 10.54 29.49 3.56
C GLU A 69 11.71 29.63 2.57
N MET A 70 12.18 28.51 2.00
CA MET A 70 13.25 28.51 1.00
C MET A 70 12.83 29.13 -0.33
N TYR A 71 11.59 28.89 -0.76
CA TYR A 71 11.07 29.38 -2.03
C TYR A 71 9.57 29.69 -1.93
N PRO A 72 9.18 30.96 -1.72
CA PRO A 72 7.78 31.34 -1.52
C PRO A 72 6.82 30.99 -2.67
N ALA A 73 7.35 30.72 -3.86
CA ALA A 73 6.54 30.31 -5.01
C ALA A 73 6.37 28.78 -5.11
N TYR A 74 7.01 27.98 -4.25
CA TYR A 74 6.87 26.54 -4.18
C TYR A 74 5.41 26.15 -3.94
N LYS A 75 4.85 25.25 -4.76
CA LYS A 75 3.45 24.83 -4.74
C LYS A 75 2.40 25.97 -4.75
N ALA A 76 2.80 27.22 -5.00
CA ALA A 76 1.94 28.40 -4.82
C ALA A 76 0.75 28.48 -5.80
N HIS A 77 0.83 27.76 -6.92
CA HIS A 77 -0.26 27.67 -7.90
C HIS A 77 -1.08 26.37 -7.78
N ARG A 78 -0.74 25.48 -6.83
CA ARG A 78 -1.57 24.30 -6.57
C ARG A 78 -2.95 24.80 -6.09
N PRO A 79 -4.05 24.33 -6.69
CA PRO A 79 -5.37 24.70 -6.21
C PRO A 79 -5.54 24.17 -4.77
N PRO A 80 -6.33 24.87 -3.93
CA PRO A 80 -6.67 24.35 -2.61
C PRO A 80 -7.39 23.01 -2.75
N MET A 81 -7.27 22.17 -1.71
CA MET A 81 -8.01 20.90 -1.65
C MET A 81 -9.51 21.15 -1.89
N PRO A 82 -10.15 20.44 -2.85
CA PRO A 82 -11.58 20.58 -3.09
C PRO A 82 -12.38 20.36 -1.80
N GLU A 83 -13.42 21.15 -1.59
CA GLU A 83 -14.21 21.09 -0.36
C GLU A 83 -14.78 19.68 -0.10
N GLU A 84 -15.28 19.03 -1.16
CA GLU A 84 -15.78 17.65 -1.12
C GLU A 84 -14.73 16.64 -0.64
N LEU A 85 -13.45 16.87 -0.95
CA LEU A 85 -12.34 16.05 -0.49
C LEU A 85 -11.94 16.42 0.95
N ARG A 86 -11.91 17.71 1.27
CA ARG A 86 -11.51 18.22 2.58
C ARG A 86 -12.40 17.72 3.71
N VAL A 87 -13.72 17.66 3.50
CA VAL A 87 -14.67 17.16 4.52
C VAL A 87 -14.51 15.67 4.82
N GLN A 88 -13.90 14.90 3.91
CA GLN A 88 -13.67 13.46 4.04
C GLN A 88 -12.40 13.12 4.85
N LEU A 89 -11.48 14.07 5.06
CA LEU A 89 -10.17 13.79 5.64
C LEU A 89 -10.24 13.33 7.10
N GLU A 90 -11.00 14.03 7.95
CA GLU A 90 -11.13 13.64 9.36
C GLU A 90 -11.89 12.33 9.57
N PRO A 91 -13.02 12.06 8.89
CA PRO A 91 -13.64 10.74 8.89
C PRO A 91 -12.69 9.63 8.43
N LEU A 92 -11.89 9.86 7.38
CA LEU A 92 -10.87 8.91 6.94
C LEU A 92 -9.86 8.62 8.05
N ARG A 93 -9.30 9.66 8.68
CA ARG A 93 -8.33 9.52 9.78
C ARG A 93 -8.93 8.77 10.97
N ALA A 94 -10.22 8.94 11.24
CA ALA A 94 -10.93 8.19 12.28
C ALA A 94 -11.01 6.69 11.93
N VAL A 95 -11.33 6.34 10.67
CA VAL A 95 -11.33 4.95 10.21
C VAL A 95 -9.94 4.33 10.29
N VAL A 96 -8.90 5.02 9.80
CA VAL A 96 -7.50 4.52 9.85
C VAL A 96 -7.06 4.25 11.29
N ARG A 97 -7.37 5.16 12.23
CA ARG A 97 -7.11 4.95 13.66
C ARG A 97 -7.86 3.74 14.22
N ALA A 98 -9.14 3.59 13.89
CA ALA A 98 -9.96 2.47 14.35
C ALA A 98 -9.53 1.12 13.72
N MET A 99 -8.88 1.13 12.55
CA MET A 99 -8.22 -0.06 11.99
C MET A 99 -6.95 -0.47 12.75
N GLY A 100 -6.53 0.28 13.77
CA GLY A 100 -5.30 0.02 14.53
C GLY A 100 -4.03 0.43 13.77
N VAL A 101 -4.14 1.24 12.71
CA VAL A 101 -2.99 1.62 11.88
C VAL A 101 -2.30 2.86 12.46
N PRO A 102 -0.98 2.81 12.76
CA PRO A 102 -0.22 3.99 13.17
C PRO A 102 -0.31 5.09 12.12
N MET A 103 -0.58 6.31 12.58
CA MET A 103 -0.76 7.47 11.71
C MET A 103 0.12 8.62 12.18
N LEU A 104 0.90 9.19 11.26
CA LEU A 104 1.82 10.28 11.54
C LEU A 104 1.41 11.55 10.79
N VAL A 105 1.45 12.68 11.50
CA VAL A 105 1.22 14.03 10.95
C VAL A 105 2.21 14.96 11.66
N ILE A 106 3.28 15.34 10.97
CA ILE A 106 4.39 16.10 11.57
C ILE A 106 4.38 17.52 11.00
N GLU A 107 4.31 18.52 11.87
CA GLU A 107 4.28 19.92 11.49
C GLU A 107 5.65 20.41 10.96
N GLY A 108 5.63 21.38 10.04
CA GLY A 108 6.84 22.02 9.51
C GLY A 108 7.58 21.24 8.42
N VAL A 109 7.15 20.01 8.10
CA VAL A 109 7.72 19.15 7.05
C VAL A 109 6.62 18.54 6.18
N GLU A 110 6.99 17.99 5.01
CA GLU A 110 6.05 17.26 4.16
C GLU A 110 5.99 15.78 4.57
N ALA A 111 4.89 15.10 4.23
CA ALA A 111 4.76 13.65 4.45
C ALA A 111 5.92 12.86 3.82
N ASP A 112 6.44 13.36 2.69
CA ASP A 112 7.56 12.77 1.96
C ASP A 112 8.83 12.72 2.79
N ASP A 113 9.11 13.77 3.56
CA ASP A 113 10.29 13.88 4.43
C ASP A 113 10.21 12.90 5.61
N VAL A 114 9.02 12.74 6.18
CA VAL A 114 8.76 11.77 7.26
C VAL A 114 8.94 10.34 6.73
N ILE A 115 8.36 10.03 5.57
CA ILE A 115 8.48 8.71 4.94
C ILE A 115 9.93 8.42 4.55
N GLY A 116 10.63 9.38 3.93
CA GLY A 116 12.03 9.25 3.56
C GLY A 116 12.91 9.00 4.79
N THR A 117 12.69 9.74 5.87
CA THR A 117 13.39 9.55 7.14
C THR A 117 13.16 8.15 7.72
N LEU A 118 11.91 7.68 7.79
CA LEU A 118 11.58 6.35 8.30
C LEU A 118 12.15 5.23 7.42
N ALA A 119 12.16 5.40 6.09
CA ALA A 119 12.70 4.42 5.16
C ALA A 119 14.23 4.24 5.32
N ILE A 120 14.97 5.34 5.53
CA ILE A 120 16.41 5.29 5.79
C ILE A 120 16.68 4.66 7.16
N GLN A 121 15.99 5.09 8.22
CA GLN A 121 16.12 4.50 9.56
C GLN A 121 15.80 3.00 9.56
N ALA A 122 14.80 2.58 8.77
CA ALA A 122 14.42 1.18 8.65
C ALA A 122 15.52 0.36 7.96
N ALA A 123 16.10 0.87 6.88
CA ALA A 123 17.23 0.24 6.20
C ALA A 123 18.45 0.08 7.13
N GLU A 124 18.78 1.12 7.91
CA GLU A 124 19.83 1.07 8.94
C GLU A 124 19.54 0.05 10.04
N ALA A 125 18.25 -0.13 10.38
CA ALA A 125 17.78 -1.12 11.35
C ALA A 125 17.63 -2.55 10.77
N GLY A 126 18.03 -2.76 9.51
CA GLY A 126 17.96 -4.05 8.82
C GLY A 126 16.55 -4.49 8.42
N LEU A 127 15.61 -3.55 8.30
CA LEU A 127 14.24 -3.79 7.85
C LEU A 127 14.13 -3.53 6.35
N ARG A 128 13.32 -4.35 5.67
CA ARG A 128 12.87 -4.02 4.33
C ARG A 128 11.75 -2.98 4.41
N THR A 129 11.74 -2.04 3.48
CA THR A 129 10.70 -1.01 3.40
C THR A 129 10.02 -1.02 2.04
N LEU A 130 8.70 -0.99 2.08
CA LEU A 130 7.83 -0.79 0.92
C LEU A 130 7.10 0.54 1.08
N ILE A 131 7.37 1.49 0.20
CA ILE A 131 6.70 2.78 0.17
C ILE A 131 5.54 2.71 -0.81
N ALA A 132 4.32 2.79 -0.28
CA ALA A 132 3.09 2.85 -1.04
C ALA A 132 2.83 4.30 -1.45
N THR A 133 3.17 4.64 -2.69
CA THR A 133 3.02 5.99 -3.25
C THR A 133 2.85 5.96 -4.77
N GLY A 134 2.22 7.00 -5.32
CA GLY A 134 2.24 7.29 -6.75
C GLY A 134 3.29 8.33 -7.16
N ASP A 135 3.93 8.97 -6.17
CA ASP A 135 4.86 10.06 -6.42
C ASP A 135 6.20 9.54 -6.96
N LYS A 136 6.67 10.18 -8.02
CA LYS A 136 7.95 9.87 -8.66
C LYS A 136 9.13 10.31 -7.80
N ASP A 137 8.94 11.28 -6.90
CA ASP A 137 10.03 11.89 -6.15
C ASP A 137 10.66 10.89 -5.18
N PHE A 138 9.89 9.93 -4.65
CA PHE A 138 10.40 8.81 -3.88
C PHE A 138 11.35 7.88 -4.64
N ALA A 139 11.46 7.98 -5.98
CA ALA A 139 12.46 7.22 -6.72
C ALA A 139 13.90 7.53 -6.25
N GLN A 140 14.11 8.68 -5.59
CA GLN A 140 15.41 9.05 -5.01
C GLN A 140 15.79 8.26 -3.76
N VAL A 141 14.82 7.69 -3.02
CA VAL A 141 15.09 6.92 -1.78
C VAL A 141 15.13 5.40 -2.01
N VAL A 142 14.89 4.95 -3.24
CA VAL A 142 14.95 3.54 -3.62
C VAL A 142 16.37 3.00 -3.45
N SER A 143 16.48 1.84 -2.81
CA SER A 143 17.75 1.18 -2.48
C SER A 143 17.60 -0.34 -2.48
N GLY A 144 18.61 -1.08 -1.99
CA GLY A 144 18.49 -2.52 -1.79
C GLY A 144 17.43 -2.90 -0.74
N ALA A 145 17.18 -2.03 0.24
CA ALA A 145 16.21 -2.26 1.31
C ALA A 145 14.85 -1.56 1.04
N VAL A 146 14.82 -0.53 0.20
CA VAL A 146 13.65 0.32 -0.03
C VAL A 146 13.11 0.13 -1.45
N THR A 147 11.83 -0.21 -1.56
CA THR A 147 11.11 -0.39 -2.83
C THR A 147 9.82 0.44 -2.83
N LEU A 148 9.34 0.85 -4.00
CA LEU A 148 8.07 1.56 -4.15
C LEU A 148 6.99 0.61 -4.66
N VAL A 149 5.74 0.79 -4.23
CA VAL A 149 4.57 0.14 -4.82
C VAL A 149 3.51 1.15 -5.22
N ASN A 150 3.04 1.01 -6.45
CA ASN A 150 1.85 1.67 -6.93
C ASN A 150 0.66 0.69 -6.88
N THR A 151 -0.25 0.89 -5.93
CA THR A 151 -1.41 -0.02 -5.71
C THR A 151 -2.49 0.04 -6.78
N MET A 152 -2.42 0.97 -7.73
CA MET A 152 -3.38 1.03 -8.83
C MET A 152 -3.07 0.03 -9.94
N ASP A 153 -1.80 -0.06 -10.34
CA ASP A 153 -1.33 -1.00 -11.37
C ASP A 153 -0.54 -2.19 -10.79
N ASN A 154 -0.35 -2.21 -9.48
CA ASN A 154 0.46 -3.18 -8.72
C ASN A 154 1.92 -3.24 -9.20
N SER A 155 2.41 -2.17 -9.82
CA SER A 155 3.83 -2.08 -10.17
C SER A 155 4.67 -1.87 -8.92
N VAL A 156 5.74 -2.67 -8.82
CA VAL A 156 6.78 -2.51 -7.80
C VAL A 156 8.02 -1.94 -8.48
N MET A 157 8.64 -0.95 -7.86
CA MET A 157 9.82 -0.26 -8.38
C MET A 157 11.00 -0.45 -7.44
N ASP A 158 11.96 -1.25 -7.90
CA ASP A 158 13.30 -1.38 -7.35
C ASP A 158 14.29 -0.46 -8.09
N ALA A 159 15.56 -0.50 -7.72
CA ALA A 159 16.59 0.35 -8.33
C ALA A 159 16.68 0.17 -9.86
N GLN A 160 16.52 -1.05 -10.37
CA GLN A 160 16.49 -1.30 -11.82
C GLN A 160 15.22 -0.75 -12.46
N GLY A 161 14.08 -0.83 -11.78
CA GLY A 161 12.82 -0.25 -12.19
C GLY A 161 12.92 1.28 -12.32
N VAL A 162 13.61 1.94 -11.39
CA VAL A 162 13.93 3.36 -11.46
C VAL A 162 14.75 3.65 -12.72
N GLU A 163 15.84 2.92 -12.96
CA GLU A 163 16.67 3.09 -14.17
C GLU A 163 15.89 2.89 -15.46
N ARG A 164 15.03 1.87 -15.52
CA ARG A 164 14.18 1.61 -16.70
C ARG A 164 13.19 2.75 -16.95
N LYS A 165 12.59 3.31 -15.88
CA LYS A 165 11.56 4.35 -16.00
C LYS A 165 12.15 5.73 -16.28
N PHE A 166 13.19 6.12 -15.56
CA PHE A 166 13.75 7.48 -15.62
C PHE A 166 15.02 7.58 -16.46
N GLY A 167 15.65 6.46 -16.80
CA GLY A 167 16.91 6.42 -17.54
C GLY A 167 18.15 6.69 -16.68
N VAL A 168 17.99 6.90 -15.37
CA VAL A 168 19.06 7.16 -14.40
C VAL A 168 18.84 6.35 -13.11
N PRO A 169 19.90 5.97 -12.37
CA PRO A 169 19.77 5.29 -11.09
C PRO A 169 19.14 6.18 -10.01
N PRO A 170 18.61 5.58 -8.91
CA PRO A 170 18.06 6.32 -7.76
C PRO A 170 18.97 7.47 -7.28
N ALA A 171 20.29 7.23 -7.20
CA ALA A 171 21.28 8.21 -6.77
C ALA A 171 21.35 9.49 -7.65
N LEU A 172 20.82 9.46 -8.87
CA LEU A 172 20.80 10.59 -9.79
C LEU A 172 19.38 11.15 -10.00
N ILE A 173 18.36 10.66 -9.28
CA ILE A 173 16.98 11.16 -9.43
C ILE A 173 16.85 12.62 -9.01
N VAL A 174 17.48 13.02 -7.90
CA VAL A 174 17.49 14.43 -7.46
C VAL A 174 18.11 15.33 -8.54
N ASP A 175 19.25 14.92 -9.08
CA ASP A 175 19.93 15.63 -10.17
C ASP A 175 19.03 15.73 -11.41
N TYR A 176 18.38 14.63 -11.79
CA TYR A 176 17.44 14.58 -12.90
C TYR A 176 16.26 15.53 -12.71
N LEU A 177 15.58 15.47 -11.55
CA LEU A 177 14.45 16.32 -11.22
C LEU A 177 14.83 17.80 -11.17
N SER A 178 16.00 18.13 -10.63
CA SER A 178 16.49 19.52 -10.59
C SER A 178 16.72 20.11 -11.99
N LEU A 179 17.18 19.30 -12.95
CA LEU A 179 17.42 19.74 -14.33
C LEU A 179 16.12 19.98 -15.10
N ILE A 180 15.13 19.09 -14.94
CA ILE A 180 13.85 19.22 -15.67
C ILE A 180 12.87 20.18 -14.97
N GLY A 181 13.01 20.36 -13.66
CA GLY A 181 12.05 21.05 -12.81
C GLY A 181 10.75 20.28 -12.63
N ASP A 182 9.86 20.85 -11.83
CA ASP A 182 8.51 20.36 -11.63
C ASP A 182 7.50 21.50 -11.78
N LYS A 183 6.69 21.43 -12.84
CA LYS A 183 5.66 22.44 -13.07
C LYS A 183 4.55 22.40 -12.04
N VAL A 184 4.19 21.23 -11.51
CA VAL A 184 3.11 21.06 -10.52
C VAL A 184 3.50 21.70 -9.19
N ASP A 185 4.78 21.62 -8.85
CA ASP A 185 5.32 22.15 -7.58
C ASP A 185 6.00 23.50 -7.73
N ASN A 186 5.95 24.04 -8.94
CA ASN A 186 6.62 25.27 -9.32
C ASN A 186 8.13 25.22 -9.05
N VAL A 187 8.73 24.03 -9.10
CA VAL A 187 10.18 23.86 -8.99
C VAL A 187 10.79 24.23 -10.34
N PRO A 188 11.67 25.23 -10.39
CA PRO A 188 12.11 25.75 -11.67
C PRO A 188 13.29 24.92 -12.22
N GLY A 189 13.15 24.37 -13.42
CA GLY A 189 14.20 23.60 -14.11
C GLY A 189 15.07 24.45 -15.03
N VAL A 190 15.94 23.80 -15.81
CA VAL A 190 16.69 24.45 -16.89
C VAL A 190 15.77 24.61 -18.12
N PRO A 191 15.59 25.83 -18.65
CA PRO A 191 14.73 26.05 -19.80
C PRO A 191 15.12 25.17 -20.99
N LYS A 192 14.12 24.56 -21.64
CA LYS A 192 14.27 23.65 -22.80
C LYS A 192 15.04 22.34 -22.52
N VAL A 193 15.38 22.05 -21.27
CA VAL A 193 15.95 20.75 -20.88
C VAL A 193 14.82 19.85 -20.43
N GLY A 194 14.52 18.83 -21.25
CA GLY A 194 13.55 17.79 -20.91
C GLY A 194 14.23 16.49 -20.45
N PRO A 195 13.42 15.44 -20.16
CA PRO A 195 13.90 14.15 -19.67
C PRO A 195 15.06 13.56 -20.47
N LYS A 196 14.96 13.53 -21.81
CA LYS A 196 15.99 12.94 -22.67
C LYS A 196 17.34 13.64 -22.56
N THR A 197 17.31 14.97 -22.52
CA THR A 197 18.52 15.79 -22.40
C THR A 197 19.15 15.63 -21.02
N ALA A 198 18.33 15.67 -19.96
CA ALA A 198 18.79 15.47 -18.59
C ALA A 198 19.48 14.10 -18.42
N VAL A 199 18.86 13.02 -18.91
CA VAL A 199 19.45 11.67 -18.89
C VAL A 199 20.78 11.62 -19.65
N ALA A 200 20.85 12.21 -20.85
CA ALA A 200 22.07 12.21 -21.66
C ALA A 200 23.21 12.94 -20.93
N TRP A 201 22.93 14.11 -20.36
CA TRP A 201 23.89 14.89 -19.59
C TRP A 201 24.35 14.15 -18.32
N LEU A 202 23.42 13.61 -17.53
CA LEU A 202 23.77 12.91 -16.30
C LEU A 202 24.57 11.64 -16.55
N LYS A 203 24.33 10.93 -17.66
CA LYS A 203 25.15 9.79 -18.07
C LYS A 203 26.55 10.22 -18.53
N GLN A 204 26.63 11.25 -19.37
CA GLN A 204 27.89 11.73 -19.93
C GLN A 204 28.80 12.29 -18.83
N TYR A 205 28.26 13.12 -17.95
CA TYR A 205 29.01 13.80 -16.90
C TYR A 205 28.96 13.07 -15.55
N ARG A 206 28.22 11.96 -15.42
CA ARG A 206 28.13 11.16 -14.20
C ARG A 206 27.63 11.95 -12.98
N GLY A 207 26.61 12.79 -13.20
CA GLY A 207 25.98 13.59 -12.15
C GLY A 207 25.97 15.10 -12.43
N LEU A 208 25.18 15.82 -11.64
CA LEU A 208 24.96 17.27 -11.81
C LEU A 208 26.20 18.09 -11.47
N ASP A 209 26.93 17.74 -10.40
CA ASP A 209 28.06 18.54 -9.95
C ASP A 209 29.17 18.59 -11.02
N ASN A 210 29.45 17.46 -11.66
CA ASN A 210 30.42 17.40 -12.76
C ASN A 210 29.88 18.03 -14.06
N LEU A 211 28.57 17.95 -14.32
CA LEU A 211 27.93 18.68 -15.41
C LEU A 211 28.12 20.19 -15.26
N LEU A 212 27.94 20.71 -14.03
CA LEU A 212 28.11 22.13 -13.73
C LEU A 212 29.59 22.57 -13.83
N ALA A 213 30.53 21.72 -13.40
CA ALA A 213 31.96 21.97 -13.58
C ALA A 213 32.37 22.09 -15.06
N HIS A 214 31.69 21.36 -15.96
CA HIS A 214 31.93 21.38 -17.41
C HIS A 214 30.87 22.19 -18.18
N ALA A 215 30.11 23.06 -17.50
CA ALA A 215 29.04 23.82 -18.15
C ALA A 215 29.55 24.71 -19.31
N GLY A 216 30.84 25.09 -19.30
CA GLY A 216 31.49 25.84 -20.39
C GLY A 216 31.61 25.05 -21.70
N ASP A 217 31.72 23.73 -21.63
CA ASP A 217 31.92 22.86 -22.80
C ASP A 217 30.62 22.59 -23.56
N ILE A 218 29.47 22.83 -22.92
CA ILE A 218 28.16 22.65 -23.51
C ILE A 218 27.86 23.84 -24.41
N LYS A 219 27.81 23.56 -25.72
CA LYS A 219 27.59 24.57 -26.76
C LYS A 219 26.11 24.74 -27.07
N GLY A 220 25.79 25.90 -27.68
CA GLY A 220 24.45 26.24 -28.15
C GLY A 220 23.48 26.62 -27.03
N THR A 221 22.22 26.83 -27.41
CA THR A 221 21.18 27.39 -26.54
C THR A 221 20.95 26.59 -25.25
N LEU A 222 21.13 25.27 -25.26
CA LEU A 222 20.99 24.45 -24.05
C LEU A 222 22.12 24.71 -23.04
N GLY A 223 23.35 24.91 -23.51
CA GLY A 223 24.47 25.30 -22.67
C GLY A 223 24.33 26.70 -22.10
N ASP A 224 23.81 27.64 -22.90
CA ASP A 224 23.51 29.00 -22.44
C ASP A 224 22.43 28.99 -21.35
N ASN A 225 21.36 28.21 -21.54
CA ASN A 225 20.32 28.03 -20.54
C ASN A 225 20.85 27.38 -19.25
N LEU A 226 21.70 26.35 -19.37
CA LEU A 226 22.31 25.71 -18.20
C LEU A 226 23.13 26.72 -17.38
N ARG A 227 24.00 27.49 -18.05
CA ARG A 227 24.83 28.52 -17.41
C ARG A 227 23.97 29.61 -16.74
N ALA A 228 22.89 30.04 -17.39
CA ALA A 228 21.95 31.00 -16.84
C ALA A 228 21.17 30.46 -15.63
N SER A 229 20.93 29.14 -15.56
CA SER A 229 20.16 28.50 -14.49
C SER A 229 21.03 27.96 -13.33
N MET A 230 22.37 28.09 -13.35
CA MET A 230 23.25 27.46 -12.35
C MET A 230 22.91 27.84 -10.90
N GLN A 231 22.67 29.13 -10.62
CA GLN A 231 22.31 29.58 -9.27
C GLN A 231 20.96 29.02 -8.82
N GLN A 232 20.00 28.96 -9.74
CA GLN A 232 18.66 28.43 -9.49
C GLN A 232 18.68 26.91 -9.28
N LEU A 233 19.53 26.18 -9.99
CA LEU A 233 19.64 24.72 -9.86
C LEU A 233 20.02 24.28 -8.45
N ALA A 234 20.84 25.05 -7.74
CA ALA A 234 21.15 24.77 -6.34
C ALA A 234 19.90 24.84 -5.44
N LEU A 235 18.99 25.79 -5.72
CA LEU A 235 17.70 25.88 -5.04
C LEU A 235 16.78 24.73 -5.46
N SER A 236 16.65 24.46 -6.76
CA SER A 236 15.80 23.38 -7.28
C SER A 236 16.22 22.02 -6.74
N LYS A 237 17.53 21.76 -6.63
CA LYS A 237 18.08 20.55 -6.01
C LYS A 237 17.60 20.42 -4.57
N LYS A 238 17.64 21.49 -3.77
CA LYS A 238 17.13 21.48 -2.38
C LYS A 238 15.62 21.25 -2.32
N LEU A 239 14.84 21.86 -3.21
CA LEU A 239 13.39 21.73 -3.21
C LEU A 239 12.93 20.30 -3.53
N VAL A 240 13.55 19.63 -4.49
CA VAL A 240 13.19 18.24 -4.89
C VAL A 240 13.83 17.16 -4.04
N THR A 241 14.79 17.51 -3.17
CA THR A 241 15.42 16.54 -2.28
C THR A 241 14.47 16.26 -1.11
N ILE A 242 14.13 14.99 -0.90
CA ILE A 242 13.39 14.53 0.29
C ILE A 242 14.34 14.58 1.49
N ALA A 243 13.96 15.31 2.54
CA ALA A 243 14.75 15.39 3.76
C ALA A 243 14.59 14.09 4.56
N CYS A 244 15.66 13.30 4.64
CA CYS A 244 15.65 11.98 5.30
C CYS A 244 16.20 11.99 6.73
N ALA A 245 16.26 13.16 7.37
CA ALA A 245 16.79 13.36 8.72
C ALA A 245 15.88 14.26 9.57
N VAL A 246 14.57 14.13 9.38
CA VAL A 246 13.59 14.87 10.19
C VAL A 246 13.59 14.32 11.62
N PRO A 247 13.54 15.15 12.67
CA PRO A 247 13.36 14.67 14.03
C PRO A 247 11.97 14.04 14.18
N LEU A 248 11.93 12.76 14.57
CA LEU A 248 10.70 11.99 14.79
C LEU A 248 10.74 11.35 16.18
N ASP A 249 9.61 11.37 16.88
CA ASP A 249 9.48 10.72 18.19
C ASP A 249 9.34 9.20 18.08
N ALA A 250 8.88 8.70 16.94
CA ALA A 250 8.68 7.28 16.66
C ALA A 250 9.78 6.74 15.74
N THR A 251 10.22 5.51 16.02
CA THR A 251 11.13 4.75 15.16
C THR A 251 10.36 3.74 14.31
N PRO A 252 10.95 3.21 13.23
CA PRO A 252 10.34 2.17 12.41
C PRO A 252 9.76 0.98 13.18
N ARG A 253 10.40 0.57 14.28
CA ARG A 253 9.98 -0.59 15.08
C ARG A 253 8.84 -0.29 16.05
N ASP A 254 8.56 0.99 16.30
CA ASP A 254 7.43 1.43 17.12
C ASP A 254 6.12 1.40 16.31
N LEU A 255 6.21 1.40 14.98
CA LEU A 255 5.08 1.45 14.05
C LEU A 255 4.41 0.09 13.87
N LYS A 256 4.12 -0.60 14.97
CA LYS A 256 3.37 -1.86 14.92
C LYS A 256 1.87 -1.59 14.76
N PRO A 257 1.17 -2.30 13.86
CA PRO A 257 -0.28 -2.29 13.85
C PRO A 257 -0.84 -2.69 15.22
N GLY A 258 -1.75 -1.87 15.76
CA GLY A 258 -2.50 -2.15 16.97
C GLY A 258 -3.74 -3.02 16.70
N PRO A 259 -4.47 -3.41 17.76
CA PRO A 259 -5.73 -4.12 17.61
C PRO A 259 -6.78 -3.22 16.92
N GLN A 260 -7.60 -3.83 16.08
CA GLN A 260 -8.74 -3.17 15.44
C GLN A 260 -9.85 -2.88 16.45
N ASP A 261 -10.39 -1.67 16.44
CA ASP A 261 -11.56 -1.26 17.22
C ASP A 261 -12.84 -1.47 16.40
N ASN A 262 -13.40 -2.67 16.52
CA ASN A 262 -14.59 -3.08 15.79
C ASN A 262 -15.83 -2.24 16.14
N GLU A 263 -15.96 -1.76 17.38
CA GLU A 263 -17.12 -0.97 17.78
C GLU A 263 -17.09 0.42 17.15
N THR A 264 -15.93 1.08 17.18
CA THR A 264 -15.74 2.36 16.49
C THR A 264 -15.90 2.19 14.97
N LEU A 265 -15.35 1.13 14.38
CA LEU A 265 -15.51 0.86 12.93
C LEU A 265 -16.97 0.61 12.53
N LYS A 266 -17.74 -0.15 13.32
CA LYS A 266 -19.18 -0.35 13.07
C LYS A 266 -19.93 0.99 13.05
N ALA A 267 -19.66 1.86 14.03
CA ALA A 267 -20.29 3.18 14.10
C ALA A 267 -19.92 4.04 12.87
N LEU A 268 -18.63 4.09 12.51
CA LEU A 268 -18.14 4.84 11.36
C LEU A 268 -18.69 4.29 10.04
N PHE A 269 -18.67 2.98 9.81
CA PHE A 269 -19.20 2.37 8.59
C PHE A 269 -20.72 2.47 8.48
N THR A 270 -21.44 2.51 9.61
CA THR A 270 -22.87 2.84 9.62
C THR A 270 -23.09 4.28 9.15
N GLN A 271 -22.35 5.24 9.71
CA GLN A 271 -22.46 6.66 9.36
C GLN A 271 -22.10 6.93 7.88
N LEU A 272 -21.06 6.26 7.38
CA LEU A 272 -20.54 6.34 6.02
C LEU A 272 -21.30 5.47 5.01
N GLU A 273 -22.26 4.68 5.49
CA GLU A 273 -23.07 3.74 4.69
C GLU A 273 -22.26 2.66 3.95
N PHE A 274 -21.11 2.26 4.49
CA PHE A 274 -20.24 1.20 3.94
C PHE A 274 -20.73 -0.20 4.33
N LYS A 275 -21.90 -0.58 3.80
CA LYS A 275 -22.64 -1.79 4.17
C LYS A 275 -21.83 -3.09 4.06
N THR A 276 -21.00 -3.24 3.04
CA THR A 276 -20.18 -4.46 2.86
C THR A 276 -19.23 -4.64 4.03
N TRP A 277 -18.42 -3.63 4.35
CA TRP A 277 -17.48 -3.71 5.47
C TRP A 277 -18.15 -3.73 6.84
N LEU A 278 -19.34 -3.12 6.95
CA LEU A 278 -20.16 -3.26 8.15
C LEU A 278 -20.61 -4.71 8.34
N ASN A 279 -21.09 -5.37 7.29
CA ASN A 279 -21.50 -6.78 7.34
C ASN A 279 -20.32 -7.69 7.68
N ASP A 280 -19.14 -7.48 7.08
CA ASP A 280 -17.93 -8.24 7.42
C ASP A 280 -17.66 -8.22 8.94
N LEU A 281 -17.76 -7.04 9.57
CA LEU A 281 -17.56 -6.87 11.02
C LEU A 281 -18.67 -7.47 11.89
N LEU A 282 -19.87 -7.65 11.33
CA LEU A 282 -21.01 -8.28 12.02
C LEU A 282 -20.99 -9.80 11.88
N GLU A 283 -20.45 -10.33 10.79
CA GLU A 283 -20.26 -11.75 10.54
C GLU A 283 -19.04 -12.32 11.28
N GLU A 284 -18.00 -11.52 11.49
CA GLU A 284 -16.85 -11.85 12.36
C GLU A 284 -17.20 -11.94 13.85
N ALA A 285 -18.38 -11.48 14.28
CA ALA A 285 -18.87 -11.81 15.61
C ALA A 285 -19.18 -13.31 15.64
N PRO A 286 -18.54 -14.13 16.50
CA PRO A 286 -18.82 -15.55 16.54
C PRO A 286 -20.30 -15.72 16.84
N ARG A 287 -21.08 -16.14 15.85
CA ARG A 287 -22.35 -16.80 16.13
C ARG A 287 -21.92 -18.08 16.84
N PRO A 288 -22.25 -18.28 18.13
CA PRO A 288 -22.14 -19.61 18.67
C PRO A 288 -22.99 -20.49 17.76
N ASP A 289 -22.36 -21.44 17.06
CA ASP A 289 -23.12 -22.51 16.44
C ASP A 289 -24.00 -23.09 17.56
N PRO A 290 -25.32 -23.20 17.34
CA PRO A 290 -26.16 -23.87 18.34
C PRO A 290 -25.51 -25.23 18.60
N PRO A 291 -25.35 -25.66 19.86
CA PRO A 291 -24.71 -26.92 20.17
C PRO A 291 -25.37 -28.02 19.34
N VAL A 292 -24.63 -28.51 18.36
CA VAL A 292 -25.11 -29.54 17.45
C VAL A 292 -24.94 -30.85 18.19
N GLU A 293 -26.03 -31.37 18.76
CA GLU A 293 -26.03 -32.76 19.23
C GLU A 293 -25.80 -33.67 18.01
N ALA A 294 -24.73 -34.47 18.05
CA ALA A 294 -24.41 -35.44 17.02
C ALA A 294 -25.43 -36.60 17.07
N ALA A 295 -26.60 -36.38 16.48
CA ALA A 295 -27.72 -37.31 16.54
C ALA A 295 -27.72 -38.35 15.40
N GLY A 296 -26.95 -38.13 14.32
CA GLY A 296 -27.01 -38.97 13.12
C GLY A 296 -25.69 -39.09 12.37
N TYR A 297 -24.59 -39.42 13.07
CA TYR A 297 -23.32 -39.72 12.41
C TYR A 297 -23.24 -41.19 12.02
N GLU A 298 -23.13 -41.47 10.71
CA GLU A 298 -23.06 -42.83 10.15
C GLU A 298 -21.69 -43.09 9.53
N THR A 299 -21.03 -44.17 9.93
CA THR A 299 -19.88 -44.69 9.16
C THR A 299 -20.40 -45.69 8.13
N ILE A 300 -20.15 -45.41 6.86
CA ILE A 300 -20.58 -46.21 5.72
C ILE A 300 -19.55 -47.31 5.48
N LEU A 301 -19.92 -48.55 5.79
CA LEU A 301 -19.05 -49.74 5.66
C LEU A 301 -19.52 -50.70 4.56
N ASP A 302 -20.71 -50.50 4.01
CA ASP A 302 -21.27 -51.33 2.95
C ASP A 302 -21.86 -50.53 1.78
N ARG A 303 -22.06 -51.23 0.66
CA ARG A 303 -22.57 -50.64 -0.59
C ARG A 303 -24.00 -50.10 -0.45
N GLY A 304 -24.85 -50.77 0.32
CA GLY A 304 -26.24 -50.35 0.51
C GLY A 304 -26.34 -49.06 1.33
N GLN A 305 -25.50 -48.90 2.35
CA GLN A 305 -25.33 -47.64 3.09
C GLN A 305 -24.88 -46.50 2.17
N LEU A 306 -23.88 -46.76 1.33
CA LEU A 306 -23.37 -45.79 0.37
C LEU A 306 -24.43 -45.37 -0.65
N ASP A 307 -25.15 -46.33 -1.24
CA ASP A 307 -26.17 -46.06 -2.24
C ASP A 307 -27.34 -45.23 -1.65
N ARG A 308 -27.73 -45.49 -0.39
CA ARG A 308 -28.72 -44.66 0.32
C ARG A 308 -28.26 -43.21 0.45
N TRP A 309 -27.00 -43.00 0.82
CA TRP A 309 -26.46 -41.66 0.98
C TRP A 309 -26.27 -40.93 -0.35
N ILE A 310 -25.80 -41.61 -1.39
CA ILE A 310 -25.69 -41.05 -2.75
C ILE A 310 -27.05 -40.55 -3.23
N GLU A 311 -28.12 -41.33 -3.00
CA GLU A 311 -29.46 -40.93 -3.41
C GLU A 311 -29.94 -39.67 -2.69
N ARG A 312 -29.64 -39.55 -1.40
CA ARG A 312 -29.96 -38.36 -0.61
C ARG A 312 -29.14 -37.14 -1.05
N LEU A 313 -27.85 -37.31 -1.31
CA LEU A 313 -26.97 -36.24 -1.80
C LEU A 313 -27.40 -35.69 -3.16
N ARG A 314 -27.90 -36.55 -4.07
CA ARG A 314 -28.40 -36.14 -5.40
C ARG A 314 -29.63 -35.24 -5.35
N HIS A 315 -30.44 -35.37 -4.30
CA HIS A 315 -31.69 -34.62 -4.13
C HIS A 315 -31.51 -33.40 -3.20
N ALA A 316 -30.30 -33.17 -2.69
CA ALA A 316 -30.01 -32.04 -1.82
C ALA A 316 -29.67 -30.79 -2.64
N GLU A 317 -30.20 -29.64 -2.22
CA GLU A 317 -29.87 -28.33 -2.81
C GLU A 317 -28.44 -27.89 -2.46
N LEU A 318 -27.98 -28.27 -1.26
CA LEU A 318 -26.65 -27.95 -0.73
C LEU A 318 -26.11 -29.15 0.06
N ILE A 319 -24.81 -29.40 -0.07
CA ILE A 319 -24.09 -30.42 0.68
C ILE A 319 -22.82 -29.82 1.27
N ALA A 320 -22.45 -30.24 2.49
CA ALA A 320 -21.11 -30.07 3.00
C ALA A 320 -20.31 -31.32 2.67
N PHE A 321 -19.07 -31.15 2.20
CA PHE A 321 -18.17 -32.23 1.81
C PHE A 321 -16.78 -31.95 2.36
N ASP A 322 -16.15 -32.97 2.93
CA ASP A 322 -14.82 -32.88 3.49
C ASP A 322 -14.02 -34.16 3.22
N THR A 323 -12.70 -34.05 3.24
CA THR A 323 -11.78 -35.15 2.96
C THR A 323 -10.83 -35.37 4.12
N GLU A 324 -10.77 -36.61 4.60
CA GLU A 324 -9.81 -37.02 5.59
C GLU A 324 -8.55 -37.55 4.90
N THR A 325 -7.40 -37.00 5.27
CA THR A 325 -6.12 -37.27 4.59
C THR A 325 -5.01 -37.59 5.58
N THR A 326 -3.95 -38.26 5.11
CA THR A 326 -2.79 -38.60 5.96
C THR A 326 -1.86 -37.41 6.23
N SER A 327 -2.06 -36.26 5.57
CA SER A 327 -1.18 -35.10 5.66
C SER A 327 -1.91 -33.81 5.25
N LEU A 328 -1.50 -32.68 5.83
CA LEU A 328 -1.93 -31.35 5.42
C LEU A 328 -1.25 -30.87 4.11
N ASP A 329 -0.17 -31.53 3.67
CA ASP A 329 0.46 -31.28 2.38
C ASP A 329 -0.27 -32.05 1.26
N TYR A 330 -1.03 -31.32 0.45
CA TYR A 330 -1.86 -31.86 -0.63
C TYR A 330 -1.06 -32.62 -1.71
N MET A 331 0.26 -32.37 -1.85
CA MET A 331 1.11 -33.07 -2.82
C MET A 331 1.52 -34.47 -2.35
N GLN A 332 1.39 -34.76 -1.05
CA GLN A 332 1.82 -36.03 -0.43
C GLN A 332 0.69 -36.76 0.32
N ALA A 333 -0.47 -36.12 0.42
CA ALA A 333 -1.63 -36.63 1.14
C ALA A 333 -2.25 -37.87 0.46
N GLY A 334 -2.34 -38.97 1.20
CA GLY A 334 -3.18 -40.11 0.85
C GLY A 334 -4.60 -39.89 1.35
N LEU A 335 -5.61 -40.24 0.54
CA LEU A 335 -7.00 -40.15 0.94
C LEU A 335 -7.35 -41.28 1.92
N VAL A 336 -7.81 -40.94 3.11
CA VAL A 336 -8.21 -41.88 4.17
C VAL A 336 -9.71 -42.13 4.09
N GLY A 337 -10.49 -41.07 3.86
CA GLY A 337 -11.94 -41.14 3.73
C GLY A 337 -12.53 -39.85 3.23
N VAL A 338 -13.83 -39.87 2.98
CA VAL A 338 -14.62 -38.69 2.64
C VAL A 338 -15.79 -38.58 3.60
N SER A 339 -16.14 -37.37 3.99
CA SER A 339 -17.31 -37.11 4.82
C SER A 339 -18.26 -36.15 4.12
N PHE A 340 -19.55 -36.29 4.40
CA PHE A 340 -20.57 -35.40 3.87
C PHE A 340 -21.71 -35.21 4.85
N SER A 341 -22.34 -34.03 4.78
CA SER A 341 -23.47 -33.65 5.61
C SER A 341 -24.53 -32.92 4.80
N LEU A 342 -25.80 -33.23 5.08
CA LEU A 342 -26.96 -32.59 4.48
C LEU A 342 -27.58 -31.51 5.39
N LYS A 343 -27.30 -31.58 6.69
CA LYS A 343 -27.77 -30.64 7.71
C LYS A 343 -26.94 -30.80 8.98
N ALA A 344 -26.89 -29.74 9.78
CA ALA A 344 -26.23 -29.77 11.09
C ALA A 344 -26.74 -30.95 11.94
N GLY A 345 -25.81 -31.71 12.52
CA GLY A 345 -26.10 -32.86 13.40
C GLY A 345 -26.23 -34.20 12.68
N GLU A 346 -26.14 -34.20 11.35
CA GLU A 346 -26.17 -35.41 10.54
C GLU A 346 -24.97 -35.44 9.59
N ALA A 347 -24.20 -36.52 9.60
CA ALA A 347 -23.04 -36.67 8.74
C ALA A 347 -22.82 -38.14 8.41
N ALA A 348 -22.21 -38.40 7.26
CA ALA A 348 -21.74 -39.73 6.90
C ALA A 348 -20.26 -39.69 6.56
N TYR A 349 -19.53 -40.73 6.98
CA TYR A 349 -18.12 -40.92 6.68
C TYR A 349 -17.92 -42.22 5.90
N VAL A 350 -17.24 -42.14 4.77
CA VAL A 350 -16.86 -43.29 3.92
C VAL A 350 -15.35 -43.49 4.03
N PRO A 351 -14.85 -44.52 4.72
CA PRO A 351 -13.45 -44.89 4.68
C PRO A 351 -13.10 -45.44 3.30
N VAL A 352 -12.04 -44.93 2.67
CA VAL A 352 -11.57 -45.37 1.34
C VAL A 352 -10.24 -46.12 1.39
N ALA A 353 -9.52 -46.04 2.51
CA ALA A 353 -8.28 -46.78 2.71
C ALA A 353 -8.54 -48.13 3.41
N GLN A 354 -8.35 -49.25 2.69
CA GLN A 354 -8.17 -50.55 3.32
C GLN A 354 -6.77 -50.62 3.93
N ALA A 355 -6.68 -50.78 5.25
CA ALA A 355 -5.46 -51.28 5.88
C ALA A 355 -5.20 -52.71 5.37
N ARG A 356 -4.36 -52.86 4.34
CA ARG A 356 -3.70 -54.16 4.10
C ARG A 356 -2.57 -54.27 5.12
N PRO A 357 -2.52 -55.33 5.96
CA PRO A 357 -1.30 -55.64 6.68
C PRO A 357 -0.21 -55.89 5.64
N GLN A 358 0.91 -55.21 5.79
CA GLN A 358 2.11 -55.49 5.00
C GLN A 358 2.60 -56.89 5.37
N SER A 359 2.54 -57.80 4.40
CA SER A 359 3.18 -59.13 4.42
C SER A 359 4.52 -59.05 3.72
#